data_AF-A0A139XKW7-F1
#
_entry.id   AF-A0A139XKW7-F1
#
_cell.length_a   1.000
_cell.length_b   1.000
_cell.length_c   1.000
_cell.angle_alpha   90.00
_cell.angle_beta   90.00
_cell.angle_gamma   90.00
#
_symmetry.space_group_name_H-M   'P 1'
#
loop_
_entity.id
_entity.type
_entity.pdbx_description
1 polymer ?
#
loop_
_entity_poly.entity_id
_entity_poly.type
_entity_poly.pdbx_seq_one_letter_code
_entity_poly.pdbx_strand_id
1 'polypeptide(L)'
;METHLGRREGDENLAPQSQSGKDETSSTTLDSIWIEKYRPETLDDVVGNDQVMRRLRIIAREGNMPHLMLAGPPGTGKTSSVLCLCKQLLGSRWRAYTLELNASDER
;
A
#
# COMPACT_ATOMS: atom_id res chain seq x y z
N MET A 1 -32.33 59.52 23.60
CA MET A 1 -31.78 60.38 22.54
C MET A 1 -31.05 59.45 21.55
N GLU A 2 -31.70 58.56 20.79
CA GLU A 2 -32.93 58.68 19.95
C GLU A 2 -32.73 59.63 18.74
N THR A 3 -33.34 59.40 17.57
CA THR A 3 -34.35 58.38 17.15
C THR A 3 -33.68 57.15 16.47
N HIS A 4 -34.22 56.30 15.56
CA HIS A 4 -35.49 56.25 14.82
C HIS A 4 -35.90 54.80 14.40
N LEU A 5 -36.66 54.64 13.29
CA LEU A 5 -37.31 53.42 12.81
C LEU A 5 -36.78 52.93 11.44
N GLY A 6 -36.95 51.63 11.15
CA GLY A 6 -36.72 51.06 9.80
C GLY A 6 -37.18 49.61 9.66
N ARG A 7 -38.47 49.39 9.34
CA ARG A 7 -39.08 48.06 9.14
C ARG A 7 -38.94 47.59 7.69
N ARG A 8 -38.52 46.34 7.48
CA ARG A 8 -38.82 45.53 6.29
C ARG A 8 -39.06 44.07 6.70
N GLU A 9 -39.79 43.37 5.86
CA GLU A 9 -40.28 41.99 6.04
C GLU A 9 -39.62 41.09 4.97
N GLY A 10 -39.63 39.78 5.17
CA GLY A 10 -39.43 38.75 4.13
C GLY A 10 -38.08 38.72 3.39
N ASP A 11 -37.31 37.64 3.59
CA ASP A 11 -37.30 36.56 2.59
C ASP A 11 -36.58 35.31 3.11
N GLU A 12 -37.33 34.20 3.08
CA GLU A 12 -37.04 32.83 2.60
C GLU A 12 -35.64 32.15 2.74
N ASN A 13 -35.64 30.85 2.41
CA ASN A 13 -34.49 29.93 2.26
C ASN A 13 -33.85 29.42 3.57
N LEU A 14 -34.52 28.51 4.30
CA LEU A 14 -34.44 27.03 4.17
C LEU A 14 -33.27 26.41 4.96
N ALA A 15 -33.53 25.29 5.64
CA ALA A 15 -32.59 24.66 6.56
C ALA A 15 -31.33 24.09 5.86
N PRO A 16 -30.15 24.06 6.54
CA PRO A 16 -28.98 23.38 6.02
C PRO A 16 -29.27 21.89 5.88
N GLN A 17 -29.34 21.42 4.62
CA GLN A 17 -29.62 20.02 4.32
C GLN A 17 -28.50 19.13 4.86
N SER A 18 -28.85 18.12 5.65
CA SER A 18 -27.89 17.14 6.16
C SER A 18 -27.37 16.28 5.01
N GLN A 19 -26.19 16.66 4.48
CA GLN A 19 -25.50 15.88 3.46
C GLN A 19 -25.08 14.53 4.05
N SER A 20 -25.82 13.49 3.67
CA SER A 20 -25.48 12.10 3.97
C SER A 20 -24.21 11.72 3.20
N GLY A 21 -23.06 11.86 3.86
CA GLY A 21 -21.82 11.24 3.41
C GLY A 21 -21.99 9.72 3.41
N LYS A 22 -21.63 9.07 2.31
CA LYS A 22 -21.72 7.61 2.20
C LYS A 22 -20.50 6.94 2.85
N ASP A 23 -20.74 6.11 3.85
CA ASP A 23 -19.72 5.25 4.47
C ASP A 23 -19.33 4.07 3.56
N GLU A 24 -18.57 4.34 2.49
CA GLU A 24 -18.01 3.31 1.59
C GLU A 24 -16.48 3.14 1.76
N THR A 25 -15.84 3.86 2.70
CA THR A 25 -14.37 3.89 2.87
C THR A 25 -13.80 2.88 3.87
N SER A 26 -14.65 2.26 4.70
CA SER A 26 -14.22 1.49 5.88
C SER A 26 -13.83 0.04 5.59
N SER A 27 -14.49 -0.64 4.65
CA SER A 27 -14.29 -2.06 4.35
C SER A 27 -12.92 -2.36 3.73
N THR A 28 -12.58 -1.67 2.63
CA THR A 28 -11.31 -1.83 1.89
C THR A 28 -10.08 -1.65 2.77
N THR A 29 -10.18 -0.83 3.81
CA THR A 29 -9.10 -0.58 4.77
C THR A 29 -8.79 -1.83 5.62
N LEU A 30 -9.80 -2.62 6.01
CA LEU A 30 -9.62 -3.83 6.82
C LEU A 30 -8.94 -4.96 6.03
N ASP A 31 -9.33 -5.18 4.77
CA ASP A 31 -8.68 -6.19 3.92
C ASP A 31 -7.21 -5.83 3.63
N SER A 32 -6.93 -4.55 3.39
CA SER A 32 -5.55 -4.04 3.23
C SER A 32 -4.69 -4.29 4.47
N ILE A 33 -5.23 -4.08 5.69
CA ILE A 33 -4.53 -4.38 6.95
C ILE A 33 -4.12 -5.85 7.03
N TRP A 34 -4.98 -6.79 6.65
CA TRP A 34 -4.63 -8.22 6.70
C TRP A 34 -3.58 -8.60 5.65
N ILE A 35 -3.66 -8.03 4.44
CA ILE A 35 -2.68 -8.27 3.37
C ILE A 35 -1.28 -7.79 3.78
N GLU A 36 -1.16 -6.62 4.41
CA GLU A 36 0.13 -6.10 4.86
C GLU A 36 0.64 -6.83 6.11
N LYS A 37 -0.25 -7.12 7.07
CA LYS A 37 0.09 -7.83 8.32
C LYS A 37 0.58 -9.27 8.10
N TYR A 38 0.15 -9.91 7.02
CA TYR A 38 0.61 -11.25 6.61
C TYR A 38 1.49 -11.22 5.35
N ARG A 39 2.09 -10.07 5.00
CA ARG A 39 3.11 -10.00 3.95
C ARG A 39 4.32 -10.86 4.35
N PRO A 40 4.84 -11.75 3.48
CA PRO A 40 6.04 -12.54 3.75
C PRO A 40 7.24 -11.68 4.17
N GLU A 41 7.94 -12.11 5.23
CA GLU A 41 9.15 -11.47 5.73
C GLU A 41 10.43 -12.18 5.24
N THR A 42 10.37 -13.49 5.02
CA THR A 42 11.47 -14.34 4.53
C THR A 42 11.08 -15.13 3.28
N LEU A 43 12.07 -15.67 2.55
CA LEU A 43 11.83 -16.53 1.38
C LEU A 43 11.17 -17.89 1.72
N ASP A 44 11.10 -18.25 2.99
CA ASP A 44 10.47 -19.49 3.45
C ASP A 44 9.00 -19.28 3.88
N ASP A 45 8.56 -18.03 4.10
CA ASP A 45 7.16 -17.65 4.27
C ASP A 45 6.38 -17.57 2.93
N VAL A 46 7.09 -17.54 1.80
CA VAL A 46 6.49 -17.43 0.46
C VAL A 46 6.00 -18.80 -0.03
N VAL A 47 4.68 -19.01 0.03
CA VAL A 47 4.03 -20.26 -0.38
C VAL A 47 3.89 -20.35 -1.90
N GLY A 48 4.30 -21.50 -2.47
CA GLY A 48 4.16 -21.83 -3.88
C GLY A 48 5.28 -21.29 -4.76
N ASN A 49 5.17 -21.54 -6.08
CA ASN A 49 6.23 -21.26 -7.06
C ASN A 49 7.59 -21.89 -6.67
N ASP A 50 7.59 -23.12 -6.15
CA ASP A 50 8.73 -23.71 -5.42
C ASP A 50 10.04 -23.75 -6.22
N GLN A 51 9.97 -23.92 -7.54
CA GLN A 51 11.15 -23.85 -8.41
C GLN A 51 11.78 -22.45 -8.46
N VAL A 52 10.97 -21.39 -8.38
CA VAL A 52 11.44 -20.01 -8.30
C VAL A 52 12.04 -19.77 -6.91
N MET A 53 11.32 -20.10 -5.84
CA MET A 53 11.81 -19.90 -4.46
C MET A 53 13.08 -20.72 -4.18
N ARG A 54 13.25 -21.91 -4.77
CA ARG A 54 14.51 -22.66 -4.75
C ARG A 54 15.66 -21.91 -5.41
N ARG A 55 15.43 -21.23 -6.55
CA ARG A 55 16.46 -20.42 -7.22
C ARG A 55 16.78 -19.14 -6.41
N LEU A 56 15.76 -18.45 -5.89
CA LEU A 56 15.98 -17.26 -5.06
C LEU A 56 16.76 -17.60 -3.78
N ARG A 57 16.49 -18.73 -3.13
CA ARG A 57 17.26 -19.23 -1.98
C ARG A 57 18.71 -19.61 -2.30
N ILE A 58 19.03 -19.98 -3.55
CA ILE A 58 20.41 -20.21 -3.98
C ILE A 58 21.12 -18.87 -4.16
N ILE A 59 20.52 -17.93 -4.90
CA ILE A 59 21.03 -16.56 -5.08
C ILE A 59 21.27 -15.88 -3.73
N ALA A 60 20.33 -16.01 -2.78
CA ALA A 60 20.43 -15.47 -1.43
C ALA A 60 21.59 -16.03 -0.59
N ARG A 61 22.08 -17.23 -0.92
CA ARG A 61 23.20 -17.90 -0.22
C ARG A 61 24.55 -17.68 -0.91
N GLU A 62 24.55 -17.59 -2.24
CA GLU A 62 25.75 -17.38 -3.06
C GLU A 62 26.13 -15.89 -3.16
N GLY A 63 25.21 -14.97 -2.89
CA GLY A 63 25.43 -13.51 -2.96
C GLY A 63 25.48 -12.94 -4.39
N ASN A 64 25.66 -13.80 -5.40
CA ASN A 64 25.73 -13.44 -6.81
C ASN A 64 24.32 -13.18 -7.39
N MET A 65 23.84 -11.93 -7.29
CA MET A 65 22.54 -11.51 -7.82
C MET A 65 22.62 -11.19 -9.33
N PRO A 66 21.96 -11.97 -10.22
CA PRO A 66 21.74 -11.57 -11.61
C PRO A 66 20.61 -10.53 -11.70
N HIS A 67 20.47 -9.86 -12.84
CA HIS A 67 19.26 -9.09 -13.13
C HIS A 67 18.05 -10.04 -13.27
N LEU A 68 16.99 -9.80 -12.50
CA LEU A 68 15.79 -10.64 -12.43
C LEU A 68 14.56 -9.91 -12.99
N MET A 69 13.77 -10.62 -13.79
CA MET A 69 12.44 -10.20 -14.21
C MET A 69 11.42 -11.21 -13.67
N LEU A 70 10.54 -10.79 -12.76
CA LEU A 70 9.45 -11.64 -12.25
C LEU A 70 8.15 -11.28 -12.96
N ALA A 71 7.61 -12.23 -13.74
CA ALA A 71 6.34 -12.09 -14.46
C ALA A 71 5.29 -13.09 -13.93
N GLY A 72 4.01 -12.74 -14.05
CA GLY A 72 2.88 -13.59 -13.64
C GLY A 72 1.68 -12.78 -13.12
N PRO A 73 0.54 -13.44 -12.84
CA PRO A 73 -0.72 -12.79 -12.41
C PRO A 73 -0.58 -11.85 -11.20
N PRO A 74 -1.53 -10.93 -10.94
CA PRO A 74 -1.57 -10.17 -9.68
C PRO A 74 -1.70 -11.11 -8.46
N GLY A 75 -1.32 -10.64 -7.27
CA GLY A 75 -1.38 -11.41 -6.03
C GLY A 75 -0.34 -12.53 -5.84
N THR A 76 0.37 -12.96 -6.89
CA THR A 76 1.33 -14.11 -6.85
C THR A 76 2.65 -13.86 -6.11
N GLY A 77 2.70 -12.93 -5.15
CA GLY A 77 3.85 -12.73 -4.26
C GLY A 77 5.12 -12.15 -4.90
N LYS A 78 5.10 -11.73 -6.18
CA LYS A 78 6.29 -11.25 -6.92
C LYS A 78 7.09 -10.17 -6.15
N THR A 79 6.46 -9.07 -5.78
CA THR A 79 7.09 -7.96 -5.03
C THR A 79 7.59 -8.44 -3.67
N SER A 80 6.76 -9.19 -2.93
CA SER A 80 7.12 -9.77 -1.63
C SER A 80 8.35 -10.69 -1.73
N SER A 81 8.50 -11.45 -2.81
CA SER A 81 9.62 -12.36 -3.04
C SER A 81 10.94 -11.59 -3.26
N VAL A 82 10.91 -10.49 -4.01
CA VAL A 82 12.07 -9.60 -4.17
C VAL A 82 12.42 -8.94 -2.84
N LEU A 83 11.40 -8.47 -2.09
CA LEU A 83 11.59 -7.85 -0.78
C LEU A 83 12.25 -8.81 0.23
N CYS A 84 11.79 -10.07 0.28
CA CYS A 84 12.38 -11.13 1.10
C CYS A 84 13.82 -11.45 0.68
N LEU A 85 14.09 -11.52 -0.62
CA LEU A 85 15.43 -11.76 -1.18
C LEU A 85 16.40 -10.61 -0.83
N CYS A 86 15.96 -9.35 -0.91
CA CYS A 86 16.74 -8.19 -0.49
C CYS A 86 17.01 -8.18 1.02
N LYS A 87 16.01 -8.50 1.86
CA LYS A 87 16.17 -8.69 3.32
C LYS A 87 17.22 -9.77 3.63
N GLN A 88 17.21 -10.88 2.91
CA GLN A 88 18.13 -12.00 3.15
C GLN A 88 19.56 -11.71 2.68
N LEU A 89 19.74 -11.01 1.55
CA LEU A 89 21.07 -10.65 1.02
C LEU A 89 21.75 -9.50 1.77
N LEU A 90 20.98 -8.49 2.20
CA LEU A 90 21.51 -7.24 2.75
C LEU A 90 21.32 -7.12 4.28
N GLY A 91 20.63 -8.10 4.88
CA GLY A 91 20.35 -8.17 6.31
C GLY A 91 19.58 -6.95 6.82
N SER A 92 19.86 -6.56 8.06
CA SER A 92 19.23 -5.40 8.72
C SER A 92 19.39 -4.07 7.99
N ARG A 93 20.37 -3.96 7.08
CA ARG A 93 20.66 -2.74 6.31
C ARG A 93 19.98 -2.68 4.94
N TRP A 94 19.10 -3.61 4.59
CA TRP A 94 18.48 -3.67 3.26
C TRP A 94 17.90 -2.33 2.79
N ARG A 95 17.12 -1.63 3.64
CA ARG A 95 16.54 -0.30 3.33
C ARG A 95 17.55 0.79 2.95
N ALA A 96 18.82 0.66 3.34
CA ALA A 96 19.88 1.62 3.02
C ALA A 96 20.65 1.27 1.73
N TYR A 97 20.40 0.08 1.17
CA TYR A 97 21.08 -0.45 -0.02
C TYR A 97 20.11 -0.93 -1.12
N THR A 98 18.80 -0.71 -0.95
CA THR A 98 17.76 -0.94 -1.96
C THR A 98 17.07 0.36 -2.33
N LEU A 99 16.89 0.60 -3.63
CA LEU A 99 15.95 1.59 -4.14
C LEU A 99 14.73 0.83 -4.71
N GLU A 100 13.56 1.03 -4.12
CA GLU A 100 12.28 0.64 -4.71
C GLU A 100 11.75 1.83 -5.52
N LEU A 101 11.24 1.56 -6.72
CA LEU A 101 10.58 2.53 -7.59
C LEU A 101 9.29 1.87 -8.10
N ASN A 102 8.15 2.46 -7.79
CA ASN A 102 6.84 1.97 -8.21
C ASN A 102 6.20 2.95 -9.20
N ALA A 103 5.29 2.47 -10.05
CA ALA A 103 4.59 3.28 -11.05
C ALA A 103 3.62 4.33 -10.44
N SER A 104 3.48 4.34 -9.12
CA SER A 104 2.78 5.36 -8.33
C SER A 104 3.62 6.60 -8.02
N ASP A 105 4.95 6.51 -8.09
CA ASP A 105 5.85 7.43 -7.38
C ASP A 105 6.31 8.62 -8.24
N GLU A 106 5.95 8.62 -9.52
CA GLU A 106 6.36 9.57 -10.56
C GLU A 106 5.15 10.42 -11.03
N ARG A 107 4.46 11.09 -10.09
CA ARG A 107 3.14 11.72 -10.34
C ARG A 107 2.91 13.06 -9.67
#